data_AF-A0A921JR21-F1
#
_entry.id   AF-A0A921JR21-F1
#
_cell.length_a   1.000
_cell.length_b   1.000
_cell.length_c   1.000
_cell.angle_alpha   90.00
_cell.angle_beta   90.00
_cell.angle_gamma   90.00
#
_symmetry.space_group_name_H-M   'P 1'
#
loop_
_entity.id
_entity.type
_entity.pdbx_description
1 polymer ?
#
loop_
_entity_poly.entity_id
_entity_poly.type
_entity_poly.pdbx_seq_one_letter_code
_entity_poly.pdbx_strand_id
1 'polypeptide(L)'
;VHLLADAFCHSMVRSLVGALTAVGRGNRSLAWLEGVAASRTRHTDVFVMPALGLTLEEVGYPADDQLAQRAADARAVRELEES
;
A
#
# COMPACT_ATOMS: atom_id res chain seq x y z
N VAL A 1 -1.71 -13.43 -0.72
CA VAL A 1 -0.85 -12.24 -0.75
C VAL A 1 -1.05 -11.56 0.58
N HIS A 2 -0.02 -11.52 1.43
CA HIS A 2 -0.07 -10.83 2.73
C HIS A 2 0.72 -9.53 2.59
N LEU A 3 0.18 -8.44 3.12
CA LEU A 3 0.79 -7.12 3.08
C LEU A 3 0.84 -6.57 4.49
N LEU A 4 2.04 -6.20 4.92
CA LEU A 4 2.28 -5.57 6.20
C LEU A 4 2.92 -4.20 5.96
N ALA A 5 2.36 -3.17 6.57
CA ALA A 5 2.89 -1.83 6.55
C ALA A 5 2.47 -1.12 7.84
N ASP A 6 3.16 -0.02 8.14
CA ASP A 6 2.81 0.87 9.23
C ASP A 6 1.54 1.68 8.94
N ALA A 7 1.27 1.96 7.66
CA ALA A 7 0.06 2.59 7.15
C ALA A 7 -0.16 2.24 5.67
N PHE A 8 -1.42 2.32 5.22
CA PHE A 8 -1.79 2.20 3.81
C PHE A 8 -2.63 3.41 3.37
N CYS A 9 -2.34 3.96 2.19
CA CYS A 9 -3.20 5.00 1.60
C CYS A 9 -4.55 4.43 1.15
N HIS A 10 -5.52 5.31 0.91
CA HIS A 10 -6.84 4.92 0.42
C HIS A 10 -6.73 4.06 -0.85
N SER A 11 -7.31 2.86 -0.82
CA SER A 11 -7.30 1.88 -1.92
C SER A 11 -5.92 1.36 -2.33
N MET A 12 -4.84 1.60 -1.56
CA MET A 12 -3.47 1.19 -1.89
C MET A 12 -3.37 -0.33 -2.10
N VAL A 13 -3.80 -1.13 -1.12
CA VAL A 13 -3.74 -2.59 -1.20
C VAL A 13 -4.49 -3.12 -2.43
N ARG A 14 -5.71 -2.63 -2.67
CA ARG A 14 -6.54 -3.06 -3.80
C ARG A 14 -5.95 -2.65 -5.15
N SER A 15 -5.25 -1.51 -5.22
CA SER A 15 -4.55 -1.05 -6.42
C SER A 15 -3.29 -1.88 -6.68
N LEU A 16 -2.52 -2.18 -5.64
CA LEU A 16 -1.33 -3.04 -5.71
C LEU A 16 -1.69 -4.44 -6.22
N VAL A 17 -2.73 -5.07 -5.65
CA VAL A 17 -3.21 -6.38 -6.12
C VAL A 17 -3.71 -6.30 -7.57
N GLY A 18 -4.33 -5.19 -7.98
CA GLY A 18 -4.76 -4.98 -9.36
C GLY A 18 -3.59 -4.91 -10.34
N ALA A 19 -2.54 -4.17 -10.00
CA ALA A 19 -1.32 -4.09 -10.79
C ALA A 19 -0.62 -5.46 -10.92
N LEU A 20 -0.47 -6.18 -9.80
CA LEU A 20 0.10 -7.54 -9.79
C LEU A 20 -0.75 -8.52 -10.61
N THR A 21 -2.08 -8.42 -10.53
CA THR A 21 -2.99 -9.27 -11.31
C THR A 21 -2.87 -9.00 -12.82
N ALA A 22 -2.71 -7.74 -13.23
CA ALA A 22 -2.51 -7.37 -14.62
C ALA A 22 -1.22 -7.97 -15.19
N VAL A 23 -0.13 -7.95 -14.41
CA VAL A 23 1.14 -8.59 -14.79
C VAL A 23 1.02 -10.11 -14.79
N GLY A 24 0.46 -10.71 -13.73
CA GLY A 24 0.32 -12.16 -13.61
C GLY A 24 -0.58 -12.80 -14.69
N ARG A 25 -1.48 -12.02 -15.29
CA ARG A 25 -2.30 -12.44 -16.44
C ARG A 25 -1.67 -12.16 -17.80
N GLY A 26 -0.49 -11.53 -17.85
CA GLY A 26 0.19 -11.14 -19.08
C GLY A 26 -0.39 -9.90 -19.78
N ASN A 27 -1.34 -9.20 -19.16
CA ASN A 27 -1.96 -7.99 -19.73
C ASN A 27 -1.04 -6.76 -19.66
N ARG A 28 -0.02 -6.81 -18.80
CA ARG A 28 1.01 -5.76 -18.61
C ARG A 28 2.37 -6.41 -18.37
N SER A 29 3.44 -5.69 -18.70
CA SER A 29 4.82 -6.15 -18.49
C SER A 29 5.33 -5.81 -17.08
N LEU A 30 6.43 -6.44 -16.67
CA LEU A 30 7.14 -6.06 -15.45
C LEU A 30 7.69 -4.62 -15.53
N ALA A 31 8.22 -4.21 -16.69
CA ALA A 31 8.68 -2.84 -16.90
C ALA A 31 7.56 -1.80 -16.70
N TRP A 32 6.32 -2.13 -17.05
CA TRP A 32 5.16 -1.28 -16.74
C TRP A 32 4.93 -1.17 -15.23
N LEU A 33 5.03 -2.28 -14.50
CA LEU A 33 4.87 -2.29 -13.04
C LEU A 33 5.95 -1.48 -12.33
N GLU A 34 7.20 -1.57 -12.79
CA GLU A 34 8.30 -0.73 -12.31
C GLU A 34 8.01 0.76 -12.51
N GLY A 35 7.51 1.14 -13.69
CA GLY A 35 7.08 2.51 -13.97
C GLY A 35 5.95 2.98 -13.05
N VAL A 36 4.97 2.12 -12.77
CA VAL A 36 3.88 2.40 -11.82
C VAL A 36 4.42 2.63 -10.40
N ALA A 37 5.37 1.81 -9.96
CA ALA A 37 5.94 1.89 -8.62
C ALA A 37 6.84 3.12 -8.44
N ALA A 38 7.55 3.54 -9.49
CA ALA A 38 8.44 4.71 -9.46
C ALA A 38 7.69 6.05 -9.51
N SER A 39 6.44 6.06 -9.95
CA SER A 39 5.67 7.28 -10.10
C SER A 39 5.19 7.85 -8.77
N ARG A 40 5.31 9.18 -8.64
CA ARG A 40 4.75 9.94 -7.52
C ARG A 40 3.28 10.33 -7.73
N THR A 41 2.69 9.98 -8.88
CA THR A 41 1.31 10.31 -9.21
C THR A 41 0.46 9.05 -9.38
N ARG A 42 -0.84 9.19 -9.14
CA ARG A 42 -1.77 8.08 -9.26
C ARG A 42 -1.89 7.63 -10.72
N HIS A 43 -1.50 6.39 -11.00
CA HIS A 43 -1.75 5.77 -12.30
C HIS A 43 -3.22 5.38 -12.44
N THR A 44 -3.93 6.06 -13.33
CA THR A 44 -5.34 5.77 -13.66
C THR A 44 -5.56 4.41 -14.30
N ASP A 45 -4.52 3.87 -14.94
CA ASP A 45 -4.57 2.60 -15.67
C ASP A 45 -4.52 1.37 -14.75
N VAL A 46 -4.22 1.58 -13.46
CA VAL A 46 -4.26 0.53 -12.45
C VAL A 46 -5.70 0.30 -12.04
N PHE A 47 -6.20 -0.88 -12.37
CA PHE A 47 -7.52 -1.33 -11.92
C PHE A 47 -7.53 -1.51 -10.39
N VAL A 48 -8.49 -0.90 -9.71
CA VAL A 48 -8.70 -1.09 -8.27
C VAL A 48 -9.54 -2.34 -8.06
N MET A 49 -8.94 -3.41 -7.53
CA MET A 49 -9.62 -4.69 -7.31
C MET A 49 -10.86 -4.55 -6.42
N PRO A 50 -11.90 -5.41 -6.53
CA PRO A 50 -13.06 -5.38 -5.64
C PRO A 50 -12.68 -5.51 -4.15
N ALA A 51 -13.48 -4.90 -3.25
CA ALA A 51 -13.19 -4.89 -1.82
C ALA A 51 -13.42 -6.25 -1.14
N LEU A 52 -14.34 -7.06 -1.65
CA LEU A 52 -14.76 -8.33 -1.03
C LEU A 52 -13.61 -9.33 -0.82
N GLY A 53 -12.54 -9.24 -1.61
CA GLY A 53 -11.37 -10.12 -1.48
C GLY A 53 -10.28 -9.61 -0.53
N LEU A 54 -10.49 -8.49 0.18
CA LEU A 54 -9.53 -7.93 1.12
C LEU A 54 -10.03 -8.10 2.56
N THR A 55 -9.21 -8.69 3.41
CA THR A 55 -9.47 -8.88 4.84
C THR A 55 -8.31 -8.32 5.65
N LEU A 56 -8.61 -7.64 6.75
CA LEU A 56 -7.62 -7.25 7.75
C LEU A 56 -7.35 -8.44 8.66
N GLU A 57 -6.13 -8.97 8.63
CA GLU A 57 -5.76 -10.16 9.40
C GLU A 57 -5.30 -9.81 10.82
N GLU A 58 -4.43 -8.81 10.97
CA GLU A 58 -3.86 -8.43 12.25
C GLU A 58 -3.54 -6.92 12.34
N VAL A 59 -3.44 -6.43 13.57
CA VAL A 59 -2.90 -5.10 13.90
C VAL A 59 -1.86 -5.30 15.00
N GLY A 60 -0.59 -4.99 14.68
CA GLY A 60 0.51 -5.09 15.63
C GLY A 60 0.53 -3.93 16.62
N TYR A 61 0.51 -4.25 17.92
CA TYR A 61 0.70 -3.27 19.01
C TYR A 61 2.03 -3.55 19.71
N PRO A 62 2.86 -2.52 19.97
CA PRO A 62 4.07 -2.67 20.76
C PRO A 62 3.76 -2.86 22.26
N ALA A 63 4.79 -2.99 23.09
CA ALA A 63 4.62 -3.09 24.53
C ALA A 63 3.90 -1.86 25.13
N ASP A 64 3.26 -2.04 26.29
CA ASP A 64 2.38 -1.03 26.91
C ASP A 64 3.08 0.32 27.15
N ASP A 65 4.36 0.29 27.51
CA ASP A 65 5.21 1.47 27.74
C ASP A 65 5.56 2.22 26.44
N GLN A 66 5.36 1.60 25.28
CA GLN A 66 5.61 2.15 23.94
C GLN A 66 4.34 2.61 23.22
N LEU A 67 3.15 2.27 23.72
CA LEU A 67 1.87 2.59 23.09
C LEU A 67 1.68 4.10 22.88
N ALA A 68 2.03 4.91 23.88
CA ALA A 68 1.89 6.36 23.81
C ALA A 68 2.72 6.98 22.68
N GLN A 69 3.97 6.52 22.53
CA GLN A 69 4.86 6.97 21.46
C GLN A 69 4.33 6.51 20.09
N ARG A 70 3.91 5.24 19.96
CA ARG A 70 3.36 4.72 18.70
C ARG A 70 2.14 5.50 18.23
N ALA A 71 1.27 5.91 19.16
CA ALA A 71 0.11 6.74 18.85
C ALA A 71 0.49 8.15 18.38
N ALA A 72 1.58 8.73 18.92
CA ALA A 72 2.10 10.01 18.45
C ALA A 72 2.64 9.89 17.02
N ASP A 73 3.47 8.86 16.75
CA ASP A 73 4.06 8.63 15.43
C ASP A 73 2.99 8.38 14.35
N ALA A 74 1.93 7.63 14.69
CA ALA A 74 0.84 7.33 13.75
C ALA A 74 0.01 8.56 13.36
N ARG A 75 0.01 9.62 14.18
CA ARG A 75 -0.71 10.88 13.90
C ARG A 75 0.16 11.94 13.22
N ALA A 76 1.48 11.74 13.19
CA ALA A 76 2.38 12.69 12.56
C ALA A 76 2.09 12.79 11.05
N VAL A 77 1.90 14.01 10.56
CA VAL A 77 1.86 14.27 9.11
C VAL A 77 3.26 14.04 8.57
N ARG A 78 3.37 13.16 7.58
CA ARG A 78 4.66 12.84 6.96
C ARG A 78 4.94 13.86 5.88
N GLU A 79 6.00 14.64 6.06
CA GLU A 79 6.58 15.46 5.02
C GLU A 79 7.57 14.58 4.23
N LEU A 80 7.50 14.62 2.90
CA LEU A 80 8.50 13.97 2.06
C LEU A 80 9.72 14.91 2.04
N GLU A 81 10.86 14.48 2.59
CA GLU A 81 12.12 15.18 2.34
C GLU A 81 12.39 15.13 0.84
N GLU A 82 12.51 16.30 0.19
CA GLU A 82 12.87 16.37 -1.22
C GLU A 82 14.31 15.87 -1.40
N SER A 83 14.46 14.61 -1.82
CA SER A 83 15.68 14.06 -2.42
C SER A 83 15.52 13.92 -3.93
#